data_AF-A0ABD5UTZ3-F1
#
_entry.id   AF-A0ABD5UTZ3-F1
#
_cell.length_a   1.000
_cell.length_b   1.000
_cell.length_c   1.000
_cell.angle_alpha   90.00
_cell.angle_beta   90.00
_cell.angle_gamma   90.00
#
_symmetry.space_group_name_H-M   'P 1'
#
loop_
_entity.id
_entity.type
_entity.pdbx_description
1 polymer ?
#
loop_
_entity_poly.entity_id
_entity_poly.type
_entity_poly.pdbx_seq_one_letter_code
_entity_poly.pdbx_strand_id
1 'polypeptide(L)' 'MSHDTPEDALTLEELTDALADATGTTREEIERGAEELEIAPPSEATVVDE' A
#
# COMPACT_ATOMS: atom_id res chain seq x y z
N MET A 1 0.99 16.36 14.81
CA MET A 1 0.08 15.21 14.73
C MET A 1 0.86 14.01 15.22
N SER A 2 0.60 13.53 16.43
CA SER A 2 1.15 12.24 16.88
C SER A 2 0.34 11.16 16.17
N HIS A 3 1.01 10.34 15.36
CA HIS A 3 0.41 9.15 14.80
C HIS A 3 0.41 8.10 15.90
N ASP A 4 -0.74 7.89 16.54
CA ASP A 4 -0.95 6.74 17.42
C ASP A 4 -1.03 5.53 16.48
N THR A 5 0.07 4.80 16.35
CA THR A 5 0.10 3.63 15.49
C THR A 5 -0.77 2.56 16.16
N PRO A 6 -1.85 2.07 15.51
CA PRO A 6 -2.72 1.07 16.09
C PRO A 6 -1.93 -0.16 16.54
N GLU A 7 -2.35 -0.79 17.63
CA GLU A 7 -1.71 -2.02 18.15
C GLU A 7 -1.71 -3.16 17.12
N ASP A 8 -2.69 -3.14 16.19
CA ASP A 8 -2.86 -4.13 15.12
C ASP A 8 -2.28 -3.68 13.77
N ALA A 9 -1.49 -2.60 13.73
CA ALA A 9 -0.89 -2.13 12.48
C ALA A 9 0.21 -3.10 12.02
N LEU A 10 0.12 -3.55 10.77
CA LEU A 10 1.20 -4.30 10.15
C LEU A 10 2.44 -3.42 9.98
N THR A 11 3.60 -4.00 10.24
CA THR A 11 4.86 -3.44 9.75
C THR A 11 4.91 -3.50 8.23
N LEU A 12 5.81 -2.71 7.62
CA LEU A 12 5.99 -2.77 6.16
C LEU A 12 6.40 -4.15 5.68
N GLU A 13 7.21 -4.88 6.46
CA GLU A 13 7.63 -6.24 6.09
C GLU A 13 6.45 -7.21 6.11
N GLU A 14 5.61 -7.16 7.14
CA GLU A 14 4.41 -8.00 7.25
C GLU A 14 3.37 -7.65 6.19
N LEU A 15 3.23 -6.37 5.84
CA LEU A 15 2.37 -5.93 4.76
C LEU A 15 2.85 -6.46 3.40
N THR A 16 4.16 -6.37 3.12
CA THR A 16 4.74 -6.89 1.88
C THR A 16 4.51 -8.39 1.73
N ASP A 17 4.66 -9.17 2.81
CA ASP A 17 4.33 -10.61 2.80
C ASP A 17 2.86 -10.85 2.52
N ALA A 18 1.97 -10.15 3.24
CA ALA A 18 0.53 -10.32 3.07
C ALA A 18 0.07 -9.99 1.64
N LEU A 19 0.67 -8.98 1.01
CA LEU A 19 0.38 -8.59 -0.38
C LEU A 19 0.89 -9.63 -1.37
N ALA A 20 2.13 -10.12 -1.20
CA ALA A 20 2.70 -11.17 -2.04
C ALA A 20 1.83 -12.43 -2.02
N ASP A 21 1.43 -12.87 -0.83
CA ASP A 21 0.54 -14.03 -0.66
C ASP A 21 -0.85 -13.80 -1.29
N ALA A 22 -1.48 -12.64 -1.06
CA ALA A 22 -2.82 -12.35 -1.54
C ALA A 22 -2.90 -12.17 -3.07
N THR A 23 -1.82 -11.69 -3.68
CA THR A 23 -1.76 -11.41 -5.13
C THR A 23 -1.06 -12.53 -5.91
N GLY A 24 -0.38 -13.46 -5.23
CA GLY A 24 0.39 -14.53 -5.85
C GLY A 24 1.67 -14.05 -6.54
N THR A 25 2.21 -12.90 -6.14
CA THR A 25 3.46 -12.31 -6.64
C THR A 25 4.60 -12.50 -5.65
N THR A 26 5.83 -12.12 -6.01
CA THR A 26 6.95 -12.11 -5.06
C THR A 26 7.04 -10.79 -4.28
N ARG A 27 7.78 -10.81 -3.17
CA ARG A 27 8.08 -9.60 -2.41
C ARG A 27 8.83 -8.56 -3.25
N GLU A 28 9.80 -8.99 -4.05
CA GLU A 28 10.56 -8.08 -4.91
C GLU A 28 9.69 -7.40 -5.98
N GLU A 29 8.65 -8.08 -6.46
CA GLU A 29 7.67 -7.50 -7.39
C GLU A 29 6.82 -6.44 -6.69
N ILE A 30 6.39 -6.69 -5.43
CA ILE A 30 5.65 -5.71 -4.62
C ILE A 30 6.51 -4.48 -4.31
N GLU A 31 7.74 -4.67 -3.83
CA GLU A 31 8.64 -3.57 -3.48
C GLU A 31 8.97 -2.69 -4.68
N ARG A 32 9.27 -3.31 -5.83
CA ARG A 32 9.49 -2.59 -7.08
C ARG A 32 8.24 -1.84 -7.53
N GLY A 33 7.08 -2.50 -7.48
CA GLY A 33 5.81 -1.86 -7.83
C GLY A 33 5.50 -0.67 -6.93
N ALA A 34 5.83 -0.74 -5.63
CA ALA A 34 5.65 0.36 -4.70
C ALA A 34 6.58 1.54 -4.99
N GLU A 35 7.84 1.29 -5.36
CA GLU A 35 8.78 2.33 -5.79
C GLU A 35 8.35 3.02 -7.10
N GLU A 36 7.76 2.26 -8.01
CA GLU A 36 7.27 2.76 -9.30
C GLU A 36 5.87 3.41 -9.22
N LEU A 37 5.16 3.27 -8.10
CA LEU A 37 3.79 3.75 -7.95
C LEU A 37 3.72 5.28 -7.82
N GLU A 38 3.31 5.95 -8.89
CA GLU A 38 3.02 7.38 -8.88
C GLU A 38 1.58 7.62 -8.38
N ILE A 39 1.44 8.06 -7.12
CA ILE A 39 0.14 8.45 -6.57
C ILE A 39 -0.13 9.93 -6.86
N ALA A 40 -1.03 10.19 -7.80
CA ALA A 40 -1.53 11.53 -8.09
C ALA A 40 -2.25 12.13 -6.87
N PRO A 41 -2.22 13.47 -6.68
CA PRO A 41 -2.87 14.10 -5.54
C PRO A 41 -4.40 13.90 -5.58
N PRO A 42 -5.09 13.90 -4.43
CA PRO A 42 -6.55 13.74 -4.39
C PRO A 42 -7.34 14.76 -5.22
N SER A 43 -6.77 15.95 -5.47
CA SER A 43 -7.37 16.96 -6.35
C SER A 43 -7.52 16.52 -7.80
N GLU A 44 -6.75 15.52 -8.23
CA GLU A 44 -6.78 14.94 -9.57
C GLU A 44 -7.58 13.63 -9.62
N ALA A 45 -8.11 13.16 -8.49
CA ALA A 45 -8.93 11.96 -8.45
C ALA A 45 -10.27 12.17 -9.17
N THR A 46 -10.70 11.16 -9.92
CA THR A 46 -12.04 11.14 -10.51
C THR A 46 -13.06 10.76 -9.44
N VAL A 47 -14.05 11.63 -9.18
CA VAL A 47 -15.17 11.34 -8.28
C VAL A 47 -16.19 10.51 -9.05
N VAL A 48 -16.59 9.38 -8.47
CA VAL A 48 -17.66 8.51 -8.99
C VAL A 48 -18.85 8.64 -8.06
N ASP A 49 -19.96 9.18 -8.57
CA ASP A 49 -21.25 9.13 -7.87
C ASP A 49 -21.85 7.73 -8.04
N GLU A 50 -22.29 7.13 -6.92
CA GLU A 50 -22.89 5.78 -6.83
C GLU A 50 -24.33 5.68 -7.35
#